data_AF-A0A5C8ALH2-F1
#
_entry.id   AF-A0A5C8ALH2-F1
#
_cell.length_a   1.000
_cell.length_b   1.000
_cell.length_c   1.000
_cell.angle_alpha   90.00
_cell.angle_beta   90.00
_cell.angle_gamma   90.00
#
_symmetry.space_group_name_H-M   'P 1'
#
loop_
_entity.id
_entity.type
_entity.pdbx_description
1 polymer ?
#
loop_
_entity_poly.entity_id
_entity_poly.type
_entity_poly.pdbx_seq_one_letter_code
_entity_poly.pdbx_strand_id
1 'polypeptide(L)'
;MKYMKKQSIKGLAFLAVAGSLVTSCDLLKDLDYKVTPNPLEMHGDSVRVKVDVTFPEKGIKKKAKAEITPMLGGTALKTVTVLGEKAEGNGDKIQYKPGGKMVYEDVVAYKPEFENADLMVTGKVYKGGKEKEGAFTDTKIADATIITPFLVNKDFKVVYAKDEFKRVTEQTYVAQINFDKGKSVVKPAELKDKDIVDYSKWLAAAQTNPKIAIKTINVTGYASPEGEVAKNDNLSTERAEAAKKASMDLAKKAKNDKAQTEVYNLAGRGEDFDGFKKELQASTMNEDEKNLIIRVLEMNSDPATRETEMRNMGKTFTFLDKNIFPKLRRSEITTVYDLTGYSDEELKAVSMATPDSLDLEELLFTATLTNDLNEKLRLYNVAIKNYPNDYRAFNNAGAVLYQQNKMADAKAKFEKANSLKDNAISKNNLGAVAGVAGDRTKAKQLLGQAKGAGSEVSYNLGILNIQDGKYADAVSNFGSDNSFNKGLAQMLNGSADVAVKTIDASADKESAQGYYLKAVAAARQNNVDAVVSNLKNAFGKDASLKDKALKDREFLKFAENAAFTGIVK
;
A
#
# COMPACT_ATOMS: atom_id res chain seq x y z
N MET A 1 33.86 -53.82 -18.79
CA MET A 1 32.84 -54.87 -19.02
C MET A 1 32.29 -55.31 -17.68
N LYS A 2 30.96 -55.31 -17.53
CA LYS A 2 30.10 -56.00 -16.53
C LYS A 2 30.57 -56.04 -15.06
N TYR A 3 29.81 -55.39 -14.18
CA TYR A 3 29.04 -56.10 -13.14
C TYR A 3 27.82 -55.26 -12.69
N MET A 4 26.77 -55.97 -12.30
CA MET A 4 25.35 -55.59 -12.29
C MET A 4 24.82 -55.04 -10.95
N LYS A 5 23.85 -54.13 -11.07
CA LYS A 5 22.58 -53.93 -10.32
C LYS A 5 22.38 -54.57 -8.93
N LYS A 6 21.85 -53.75 -8.01
CA LYS A 6 20.58 -54.00 -7.29
C LYS A 6 20.05 -52.70 -6.64
N GLN A 7 18.92 -52.21 -7.13
CA GLN A 7 18.06 -51.24 -6.44
C GLN A 7 16.91 -52.02 -5.78
N SER A 8 16.66 -51.77 -4.49
CA SER A 8 15.52 -52.32 -3.75
C SER A 8 14.35 -51.34 -3.78
N ILE A 9 13.23 -51.77 -4.36
CA ILE A 9 11.90 -51.16 -4.25
C ILE A 9 11.14 -51.93 -3.17
N LYS A 10 10.74 -51.31 -2.05
CA LYS A 10 9.63 -51.67 -1.14
C LYS A 10 9.31 -50.47 -0.24
N GLY A 11 8.06 -50.06 0.06
CA GLY A 11 6.76 -50.60 -0.33
C GLY A 11 5.64 -49.57 -0.06
N LEU A 12 4.74 -49.44 -1.03
CA LEU A 12 3.40 -48.88 -0.83
C LEU A 12 2.54 -49.98 -0.21
N ALA A 13 1.94 -49.71 0.95
CA ALA A 13 1.01 -50.62 1.60
C ALA A 13 -0.31 -50.66 0.80
N PHE A 14 -0.42 -51.61 -0.12
CA PHE A 14 -1.70 -52.13 -0.60
C PHE A 14 -2.24 -53.07 0.47
N LEU A 15 -3.25 -52.65 1.23
CA LEU A 15 -4.09 -53.57 2.00
C LEU A 15 -5.07 -54.23 1.03
N ALA A 16 -4.61 -55.26 0.33
CA ALA A 16 -5.48 -56.23 -0.31
C ALA A 16 -5.87 -57.27 0.74
N VAL A 17 -7.00 -57.08 1.39
CA VAL A 17 -7.61 -58.13 2.21
C VAL A 17 -8.22 -59.16 1.26
N ALA A 18 -7.53 -60.29 1.08
CA ALA A 18 -8.08 -61.45 0.39
C ALA A 18 -9.13 -62.10 1.28
N GLY A 19 -10.41 -61.81 1.01
CA GLY A 19 -11.55 -62.42 1.69
C GLY A 19 -11.79 -63.85 1.22
N SER A 20 -11.85 -64.76 2.21
CA SER A 20 -12.35 -66.13 2.12
C SER A 20 -13.73 -66.20 1.44
N LEU A 21 -13.93 -67.25 0.64
CA LEU A 21 -15.22 -67.61 0.01
C LEU A 21 -16.32 -67.82 1.07
N VAL A 22 -17.14 -66.79 1.28
CA VAL A 22 -18.42 -66.91 1.97
C VAL A 22 -19.53 -66.74 0.93
N THR A 23 -20.35 -67.76 0.77
CA THR A 23 -21.57 -67.71 -0.04
C THR A 23 -22.59 -66.83 0.67
N SER A 24 -22.74 -65.56 0.27
CA SER A 24 -23.83 -64.71 0.75
C SER A 24 -24.70 -64.17 -0.39
N CYS A 25 -26.00 -64.13 -0.13
CA CYS A 25 -27.04 -63.60 -1.00
C CYS A 25 -27.08 -62.06 -1.01
N ASP A 26 -25.93 -61.39 -0.87
CA ASP A 26 -25.90 -59.95 -0.63
C ASP A 26 -26.41 -59.18 -1.86
N LEU A 27 -27.27 -58.19 -1.58
CA LEU A 27 -27.89 -57.34 -2.59
C LEU A 27 -26.91 -56.30 -3.14
N LEU A 28 -25.97 -55.89 -2.29
CA LEU A 28 -24.84 -55.02 -2.56
C LEU A 28 -23.62 -55.66 -1.90
N LYS A 29 -22.53 -55.84 -2.65
CA LYS A 29 -21.24 -56.24 -2.10
C LYS A 29 -20.50 -55.02 -1.58
N ASP A 30 -19.44 -55.25 -0.80
CA ASP A 30 -18.50 -54.20 -0.43
C ASP A 30 -17.99 -53.46 -1.66
N LEU A 31 -17.97 -52.14 -1.54
CA LEU A 31 -17.55 -51.22 -2.60
C LEU A 31 -16.14 -50.73 -2.31
N ASP A 32 -15.37 -50.48 -3.36
CA ASP A 32 -14.06 -49.86 -3.25
C ASP A 32 -14.20 -48.35 -3.40
N TYR A 33 -13.57 -47.61 -2.48
CA TYR A 33 -13.67 -46.15 -2.39
C TYR A 33 -12.29 -45.52 -2.46
N LYS A 34 -12.10 -44.59 -3.39
CA LYS A 34 -10.89 -43.78 -3.47
C LYS A 34 -11.23 -42.31 -3.33
N VAL A 35 -10.83 -41.72 -2.21
CA VAL A 35 -11.03 -40.30 -1.91
C VAL A 35 -9.82 -39.49 -2.37
N THR A 36 -10.04 -38.36 -3.03
CA THR A 36 -8.97 -37.47 -3.48
C THR A 36 -9.32 -36.00 -3.17
N PRO A 37 -8.52 -35.29 -2.35
CA PRO A 37 -7.37 -35.75 -1.56
C PRO A 37 -7.78 -36.60 -0.35
N ASN A 38 -6.84 -37.36 0.22
CA ASN A 38 -6.98 -38.02 1.52
C ASN A 38 -5.67 -37.79 2.33
N PRO A 39 -5.70 -37.08 3.47
CA PRO A 39 -6.87 -36.51 4.15
C PRO A 39 -7.63 -35.46 3.31
N LEU A 40 -8.87 -35.14 3.69
CA LEU A 40 -9.62 -34.06 3.04
C LEU A 40 -8.92 -32.71 3.25
N GLU A 41 -9.20 -31.74 2.38
CA GLU A 41 -8.62 -30.40 2.49
C GLU A 41 -9.69 -29.32 2.48
N MET A 42 -9.52 -28.33 3.35
CA MET A 42 -10.32 -27.12 3.33
C MET A 42 -9.71 -26.11 2.34
N HIS A 43 -10.57 -25.52 1.52
CA HIS A 43 -10.23 -24.46 0.58
C HIS A 43 -11.22 -23.32 0.72
N GLY A 44 -10.72 -22.14 1.09
CA GLY A 44 -11.57 -21.03 1.50
C GLY A 44 -12.34 -21.39 2.78
N ASP A 45 -13.67 -21.34 2.72
CA ASP A 45 -14.56 -21.70 3.83
C ASP A 45 -15.28 -23.06 3.62
N SER A 46 -14.80 -23.88 2.69
CA SER A 46 -15.47 -25.13 2.31
C SER A 46 -14.51 -26.33 2.22
N VAL A 47 -15.07 -27.53 2.40
CA VAL A 47 -14.40 -28.82 2.15
C VAL A 47 -14.99 -29.41 0.89
N ARG A 48 -14.13 -29.78 -0.07
CA ARG A 48 -14.54 -30.47 -1.29
C ARG A 48 -14.31 -31.96 -1.11
N VAL A 49 -15.35 -32.75 -1.36
CA VAL A 49 -15.31 -34.21 -1.26
C VAL A 49 -15.42 -34.79 -2.64
N LYS A 50 -14.44 -35.60 -3.03
CA LYS A 50 -14.47 -36.39 -4.27
C LYS A 50 -14.17 -37.84 -3.96
N VAL A 51 -15.09 -38.73 -4.32
CA VAL A 51 -14.96 -40.18 -4.09
C VAL A 51 -15.19 -40.93 -5.39
N ASP A 52 -14.17 -41.62 -5.88
CA ASP A 52 -14.32 -42.61 -6.93
C ASP A 52 -14.82 -43.91 -6.28
N VAL A 53 -16.03 -44.35 -6.64
CA VAL A 53 -16.66 -45.57 -6.12
C VAL A 53 -16.63 -46.65 -7.19
N THR A 54 -16.05 -47.81 -6.88
CA THR A 54 -15.97 -48.95 -7.78
C THR A 54 -16.86 -50.08 -7.28
N PHE A 55 -17.79 -50.50 -8.14
CA PHE A 55 -18.65 -51.65 -7.93
C PHE A 55 -17.96 -52.89 -8.53
N PRO A 56 -17.68 -53.93 -7.73
CA PRO A 56 -17.03 -55.14 -8.23
C PRO A 56 -17.94 -55.94 -9.17
N GLU A 57 -17.40 -57.00 -9.79
CA GLU A 57 -18.19 -57.96 -10.57
C GLU A 57 -19.35 -58.51 -9.71
N LYS A 58 -20.58 -58.43 -10.24
CA LYS A 58 -21.80 -58.81 -9.50
C LYS A 58 -21.98 -58.01 -8.20
N GLY A 59 -21.48 -56.76 -8.17
CA GLY A 59 -21.46 -55.87 -7.00
C GLY A 59 -22.83 -55.39 -6.54
N ILE A 60 -23.78 -55.20 -7.45
CA ILE A 60 -25.19 -54.88 -7.09
C ILE A 60 -26.15 -55.77 -7.87
N LYS A 61 -27.10 -56.42 -7.20
CA LYS A 61 -28.07 -57.31 -7.87
C LYS A 61 -28.96 -56.55 -8.85
N LYS A 62 -29.35 -57.21 -9.94
CA LYS A 62 -30.12 -56.61 -11.05
C LYS A 62 -31.36 -55.81 -10.63
N LYS A 63 -32.09 -56.24 -9.59
CA LYS A 63 -33.32 -55.59 -9.11
C LYS A 63 -33.14 -54.84 -7.77
N ALA A 64 -31.89 -54.61 -7.36
CA ALA A 64 -31.57 -53.88 -6.14
C ALA A 64 -31.39 -52.38 -6.44
N LYS A 65 -31.70 -51.56 -5.45
CA LYS A 65 -31.42 -50.12 -5.41
C LYS A 65 -30.58 -49.86 -4.17
N ALA A 66 -29.56 -49.01 -4.24
CA ALA A 66 -28.82 -48.56 -3.07
C ALA A 66 -28.81 -47.03 -3.02
N GLU A 67 -29.06 -46.49 -1.84
CA GLU A 67 -28.89 -45.07 -1.51
C GLU A 67 -27.62 -44.95 -0.69
N ILE A 68 -26.62 -44.24 -1.20
CA ILE A 68 -25.29 -44.10 -0.61
C ILE A 68 -25.16 -42.66 -0.11
N THR A 69 -24.87 -42.50 1.17
CA THR A 69 -24.77 -41.20 1.84
C THR A 69 -23.41 -41.10 2.54
N PRO A 70 -22.50 -40.27 2.01
CA PRO A 70 -21.28 -39.92 2.75
C PRO A 70 -21.61 -39.06 3.98
N MET A 71 -20.88 -39.27 5.06
CA MET A 71 -21.00 -38.56 6.33
C MET A 71 -19.63 -38.02 6.70
N LEU A 72 -19.49 -36.70 6.82
CA LEU A 72 -18.29 -36.08 7.35
C LEU A 72 -18.54 -35.73 8.82
N GLY A 73 -18.04 -36.58 9.72
CA GLY A 73 -18.40 -36.52 11.13
C GLY A 73 -19.91 -36.70 11.32
N GLY A 74 -20.56 -35.77 12.01
CA GLY A 74 -22.01 -35.78 12.20
C GLY A 74 -22.81 -35.21 11.01
N THR A 75 -22.14 -34.69 9.97
CA THR A 75 -22.81 -34.01 8.86
C THR A 75 -23.06 -34.96 7.69
N ALA A 76 -24.33 -35.22 7.38
CA ALA A 76 -24.73 -35.92 6.16
C ALA A 76 -24.47 -35.05 4.93
N LEU A 77 -23.75 -35.62 3.95
CA LEU A 77 -23.56 -35.02 2.64
C LEU A 77 -24.67 -35.47 1.69
N LYS A 78 -24.64 -35.01 0.44
CA LYS A 78 -25.66 -35.36 -0.56
C LYS A 78 -25.74 -36.88 -0.74
N THR A 79 -26.94 -37.47 -0.60
CA THR A 79 -27.20 -38.88 -0.93
C THR A 79 -27.24 -39.10 -2.44
N VAL A 80 -26.64 -40.19 -2.91
CA VAL A 80 -26.74 -40.66 -4.31
C VAL A 80 -27.46 -41.99 -4.40
N THR A 81 -28.28 -42.15 -5.45
CA THR A 81 -29.01 -43.39 -5.70
C THR A 81 -28.37 -44.14 -6.86
N VAL A 82 -28.05 -45.41 -6.64
CA VAL A 82 -27.60 -46.35 -7.68
C VAL A 82 -28.58 -47.51 -7.83
N LEU A 83 -28.74 -47.97 -9.06
CA LEU A 83 -29.71 -48.98 -9.47
C LEU A 83 -29.01 -50.16 -10.14
N GLY A 84 -29.42 -51.38 -9.82
CA GLY A 84 -29.11 -52.54 -10.67
C GLY A 84 -29.79 -52.41 -12.04
N GLU A 85 -29.22 -53.06 -13.06
CA GLU A 85 -29.66 -52.94 -14.46
C GLU A 85 -31.16 -53.18 -14.75
N LYS A 86 -31.89 -53.87 -13.85
CA LYS A 86 -33.35 -54.16 -13.91
C LYS A 86 -34.16 -53.55 -12.76
N ALA A 87 -33.59 -52.65 -11.96
CA ALA A 87 -34.31 -51.92 -10.93
C ALA A 87 -35.01 -50.69 -11.52
N GLU A 88 -36.19 -50.37 -10.99
CA GLU A 88 -36.99 -49.21 -11.39
C GLU A 88 -36.72 -48.03 -10.44
N GLY A 89 -36.79 -46.80 -10.97
CA GLY A 89 -36.55 -45.56 -10.22
C GLY A 89 -35.55 -44.63 -10.89
N ASN A 90 -35.25 -43.52 -10.21
CA ASN A 90 -34.27 -42.53 -10.63
C ASN A 90 -32.92 -42.78 -9.93
N GLY A 91 -31.85 -42.94 -10.71
CA GLY A 91 -30.49 -43.19 -10.21
C GLY A 91 -29.59 -43.79 -11.27
N ASP A 92 -28.29 -43.84 -10.99
CA ASP A 92 -27.30 -44.35 -11.93
C ASP A 92 -27.36 -45.87 -12.03
N LYS A 93 -27.45 -46.40 -13.25
CA LYS A 93 -27.51 -47.86 -13.48
C LYS A 93 -26.13 -48.48 -13.51
N ILE A 94 -25.92 -49.48 -12.66
CA ILE A 94 -24.71 -50.31 -12.62
C ILE A 94 -25.00 -51.69 -13.22
N GLN A 95 -24.13 -52.12 -14.13
CA GLN A 95 -24.25 -53.40 -14.83
C GLN A 95 -23.94 -54.55 -13.87
N TYR A 96 -24.77 -55.60 -13.85
CA TYR A 96 -24.60 -56.68 -12.87
C TYR A 96 -23.33 -57.48 -13.14
N LYS A 97 -23.10 -57.91 -14.38
CA LYS A 97 -21.95 -58.76 -14.69
C LYS A 97 -20.64 -58.00 -14.49
N PRO A 98 -20.28 -56.97 -15.28
CA PRO A 98 -18.97 -56.33 -15.15
C PRO A 98 -18.83 -55.43 -13.91
N GLY A 99 -19.90 -55.08 -13.21
CA GLY A 99 -19.87 -54.03 -12.19
C GLY A 99 -19.95 -52.63 -12.82
N GLY A 100 -19.31 -51.65 -12.19
CA GLY A 100 -19.33 -50.27 -12.67
C GLY A 100 -18.50 -49.31 -11.83
N LYS A 101 -18.45 -48.05 -12.26
CA LYS A 101 -17.78 -46.96 -11.55
C LYS A 101 -18.69 -45.75 -11.49
N MET A 102 -18.61 -45.00 -10.41
CA MET A 102 -19.24 -43.69 -10.28
C MET A 102 -18.28 -42.73 -9.59
N VAL A 103 -18.43 -41.44 -9.87
CA VAL A 103 -17.70 -40.37 -9.19
C VAL A 103 -18.71 -39.58 -8.39
N TYR A 104 -18.48 -39.48 -7.08
CA TYR A 104 -19.24 -38.63 -6.18
C TYR A 104 -18.47 -37.33 -5.95
N GLU A 105 -19.16 -36.19 -6.08
CA GLU A 105 -18.62 -34.87 -5.77
C GLU A 105 -19.62 -34.08 -4.92
N ASP A 106 -19.13 -33.46 -3.84
CA ASP A 106 -19.90 -32.54 -3.00
C ASP A 106 -19.02 -31.43 -2.43
N VAL A 107 -19.63 -30.31 -2.05
CA VAL A 107 -18.98 -29.16 -1.42
C VAL A 107 -19.79 -28.74 -0.21
N VAL A 108 -19.18 -28.83 0.97
CA VAL A 108 -19.82 -28.49 2.24
C VAL A 108 -19.07 -27.34 2.92
N ALA A 109 -19.79 -26.42 3.55
CA ALA A 109 -19.18 -25.38 4.37
C ALA A 109 -18.42 -26.02 5.54
N TYR A 110 -17.21 -25.56 5.81
CA TYR A 110 -16.39 -26.10 6.88
C TYR A 110 -17.07 -25.91 8.25
N LYS A 111 -17.00 -26.94 9.08
CA LYS A 111 -17.38 -26.91 10.50
C LYS A 111 -16.19 -27.33 11.35
N PRO A 112 -16.00 -26.77 12.56
CA PRO A 112 -14.91 -27.16 13.45
C PRO A 112 -14.80 -28.67 13.72
N GLU A 113 -15.93 -29.37 13.75
CA GLU A 113 -15.97 -30.83 13.91
C GLU A 113 -15.23 -31.59 12.80
N PHE A 114 -15.04 -30.99 11.61
CA PHE A 114 -14.38 -31.62 10.47
C PHE A 114 -12.86 -31.75 10.59
N GLU A 115 -12.24 -31.02 11.53
CA GLU A 115 -10.78 -31.08 11.75
C GLU A 115 -10.31 -32.49 12.18
N ASN A 116 -11.16 -33.21 12.93
CA ASN A 116 -10.85 -34.54 13.48
C ASN A 116 -11.90 -35.60 13.13
N ALA A 117 -12.80 -35.32 12.18
CA ALA A 117 -13.85 -36.25 11.77
C ALA A 117 -13.39 -37.22 10.68
N ASP A 118 -13.87 -38.46 10.74
CA ASP A 118 -13.72 -39.39 9.62
C ASP A 118 -14.77 -39.13 8.53
N LEU A 119 -14.39 -39.34 7.27
CA LEU A 119 -15.35 -39.45 6.18
C LEU A 119 -15.84 -40.90 6.15
N MET A 120 -17.08 -41.10 6.56
CA MET A 120 -17.77 -42.38 6.53
C MET A 120 -18.69 -42.46 5.30
N VAL A 121 -18.96 -43.66 4.81
CA VAL A 121 -20.06 -43.91 3.88
C VAL A 121 -21.06 -44.81 4.58
N THR A 122 -22.30 -44.36 4.64
CA THR A 122 -23.45 -45.15 5.08
C THR A 122 -24.47 -45.23 3.95
N GLY A 123 -25.51 -46.05 4.10
CA GLY A 123 -26.49 -46.20 3.06
C GLY A 123 -27.62 -47.14 3.38
N LYS A 124 -28.54 -47.25 2.41
CA LYS A 124 -29.72 -48.10 2.48
C LYS A 124 -29.86 -48.91 1.21
N VAL A 125 -30.19 -50.19 1.33
CA VAL A 125 -30.39 -51.07 0.17
C VAL A 125 -31.83 -51.53 0.11
N TYR A 126 -32.40 -51.53 -1.10
CA TYR A 126 -33.79 -51.85 -1.38
C TYR A 126 -33.89 -52.97 -2.42
N LYS A 127 -34.94 -53.78 -2.31
CA LYS A 127 -35.35 -54.75 -3.34
C LYS A 127 -36.87 -54.77 -3.46
N GLY A 128 -37.38 -54.46 -4.65
CA GLY A 128 -38.83 -54.39 -4.89
C GLY A 128 -39.55 -53.37 -4.01
N GLY A 129 -38.94 -52.20 -3.79
CA GLY A 129 -39.50 -51.10 -2.99
C GLY A 129 -39.37 -51.25 -1.48
N LYS A 130 -38.92 -52.40 -0.95
CA LYS A 130 -38.70 -52.61 0.49
C LYS A 130 -37.24 -52.45 0.86
N GLU A 131 -36.98 -51.67 1.90
CA GLU A 131 -35.66 -51.55 2.54
C GLU A 131 -35.23 -52.91 3.11
N LYS A 132 -33.93 -53.17 3.06
CA LYS A 132 -33.29 -54.34 3.63
C LYS A 132 -32.27 -53.84 4.64
N GLU A 133 -32.71 -53.81 5.88
CA GLU A 133 -31.88 -53.42 7.02
C GLU A 133 -30.61 -54.29 7.09
N GLY A 134 -29.48 -53.66 7.41
CA GLY A 134 -28.18 -54.33 7.50
C GLY A 134 -27.56 -54.76 6.18
N ALA A 135 -28.18 -54.45 5.03
CA ALA A 135 -27.63 -54.79 3.71
C ALA A 135 -26.62 -53.75 3.18
N PHE A 136 -26.28 -52.73 3.97
CA PHE A 136 -25.20 -51.77 3.71
C PHE A 136 -24.21 -51.78 4.87
N THR A 137 -22.91 -51.80 4.57
CA THR A 137 -21.85 -51.78 5.57
C THR A 137 -21.28 -50.38 5.69
N ASP A 138 -21.44 -49.76 6.85
CA ASP A 138 -20.84 -48.45 7.13
C ASP A 138 -19.31 -48.56 7.10
N THR A 139 -18.66 -47.72 6.29
CA THR A 139 -17.23 -47.85 6.01
C THR A 139 -16.53 -46.50 6.14
N LYS A 140 -15.40 -46.43 6.87
CA LYS A 140 -14.50 -45.28 6.83
C LYS A 140 -13.75 -45.25 5.51
N ILE A 141 -13.80 -44.14 4.79
CA ILE A 141 -13.21 -44.02 3.44
C ILE A 141 -12.11 -42.95 3.34
N ALA A 142 -12.05 -41.99 4.26
CA ALA A 142 -10.96 -41.02 4.36
C ALA A 142 -10.81 -40.45 5.77
N ASP A 143 -9.65 -39.85 6.01
CA ASP A 143 -9.32 -39.12 7.23
C ASP A 143 -9.84 -37.67 7.19
N ALA A 144 -9.72 -37.00 8.33
CA ALA A 144 -10.24 -35.66 8.58
C ALA A 144 -9.64 -34.54 7.72
N THR A 145 -10.02 -33.30 8.00
CA THR A 145 -9.73 -32.16 7.14
C THR A 145 -8.43 -31.45 7.52
N ILE A 146 -7.52 -31.25 6.56
CA ILE A 146 -6.40 -30.32 6.65
C ILE A 146 -6.93 -28.89 6.61
N ILE A 147 -6.64 -28.12 7.67
CA ILE A 147 -7.13 -26.73 7.87
C ILE A 147 -6.00 -25.69 7.87
N THR A 148 -4.87 -26.01 7.25
CA THR A 148 -3.70 -25.13 7.11
C THR A 148 -4.03 -23.69 6.65
N PRO A 149 -5.04 -23.42 5.79
CA PRO A 149 -5.41 -22.05 5.46
C PRO A 149 -5.79 -21.15 6.66
N PHE A 150 -6.26 -21.73 7.77
CA PHE A 150 -6.57 -20.96 8.99
C PHE A 150 -5.36 -20.48 9.77
N LEU A 151 -4.14 -20.86 9.36
CA LEU A 151 -2.93 -20.26 9.91
C LEU A 151 -2.75 -18.80 9.47
N VAL A 152 -3.53 -18.30 8.50
CA VAL A 152 -3.38 -16.94 7.95
C VAL A 152 -3.47 -15.87 9.04
N ASN A 153 -2.46 -15.00 9.10
CA ASN A 153 -2.48 -13.84 9.96
C ASN A 153 -3.36 -12.75 9.33
N LYS A 154 -4.25 -12.17 10.14
CA LYS A 154 -5.11 -11.04 9.74
C LYS A 154 -4.43 -9.70 10.05
N ASP A 155 -3.12 -9.62 9.81
CA ASP A 155 -2.26 -8.46 10.02
C ASP A 155 -2.37 -7.47 8.85
N PHE A 156 -3.60 -7.03 8.56
CA PHE A 156 -3.85 -6.05 7.52
C PHE A 156 -3.04 -4.76 7.77
N LYS A 157 -2.43 -4.23 6.71
CA LYS A 157 -1.53 -3.08 6.77
C LYS A 157 -2.26 -1.78 6.45
N VAL A 158 -2.04 -0.76 7.29
CA VAL A 158 -2.49 0.62 7.06
C VAL A 158 -1.36 1.47 6.49
N VAL A 159 -1.72 2.51 5.75
CA VAL A 159 -0.82 3.43 5.05
C VAL A 159 -0.93 4.81 5.69
N TYR A 160 0.22 5.39 6.01
CA TYR A 160 0.35 6.79 6.39
C TYR A 160 0.38 7.66 5.12
N ALA A 161 -0.38 8.74 5.12
CA ALA A 161 -0.27 9.78 4.11
C ALA A 161 0.99 10.61 4.38
N LYS A 162 1.84 10.75 3.36
CA LYS A 162 3.13 11.43 3.47
C LYS A 162 2.93 12.93 3.65
N ASP A 163 3.84 13.54 4.42
CA ASP A 163 4.06 14.97 4.39
C ASP A 163 4.76 15.38 3.08
N GLU A 164 4.76 16.68 2.83
CA GLU A 164 5.48 17.37 1.76
C GLU A 164 6.56 18.27 2.36
N PHE A 165 7.09 17.91 3.54
CA PHE A 165 8.02 18.75 4.29
C PHE A 165 9.32 18.96 3.53
N LYS A 166 9.73 20.23 3.44
CA LYS A 166 11.01 20.65 2.87
C LYS A 166 11.74 21.46 3.92
N ARG A 167 12.80 20.88 4.50
CA ARG A 167 13.61 21.58 5.51
C ARG A 167 14.30 22.80 4.92
N VAL A 168 14.68 22.76 3.65
CA VAL A 168 15.30 23.88 2.95
C VAL A 168 14.34 24.35 1.87
N THR A 169 13.95 25.62 1.93
CA THR A 169 13.11 26.26 0.92
C THR A 169 13.85 27.42 0.28
N GLU A 170 13.69 27.59 -1.03
CA GLU A 170 14.24 28.75 -1.73
C GLU A 170 13.30 29.94 -1.55
N GLN A 171 13.87 31.08 -1.19
CA GLN A 171 13.17 32.33 -0.92
C GLN A 171 13.85 33.48 -1.69
N THR A 172 13.10 34.57 -1.86
CA THR A 172 13.61 35.78 -2.50
C THR A 172 13.45 37.00 -1.61
N TYR A 173 14.43 37.90 -1.67
CA TYR A 173 14.34 39.25 -1.12
C TYR A 173 14.56 40.24 -2.27
N VAL A 174 13.66 41.21 -2.41
CA VAL A 174 13.67 42.18 -3.51
C VAL A 174 13.89 43.59 -2.97
N ALA A 175 14.76 44.34 -3.62
CA ALA A 175 14.97 45.77 -3.39
C ALA A 175 15.15 46.49 -4.73
N GLN A 176 14.92 47.80 -4.77
CA GLN A 176 14.92 48.56 -6.01
C GLN A 176 15.73 49.86 -5.89
N ILE A 177 16.49 50.18 -6.92
CA ILE A 177 17.15 51.48 -7.05
C ILE A 177 16.54 52.22 -8.24
N ASN A 178 16.10 53.46 -8.03
CA ASN A 178 15.59 54.31 -9.12
C ASN A 178 16.69 55.21 -9.68
N PHE A 179 16.45 55.67 -10.91
CA PHE A 179 17.39 56.46 -11.69
C PHE A 179 16.71 57.68 -12.31
N ASP A 180 17.49 58.74 -12.48
CA ASP A 180 17.06 59.88 -13.28
C ASP A 180 16.97 59.51 -14.77
N LYS A 181 16.22 60.33 -15.51
CA LYS A 181 16.02 60.18 -16.96
C LYS A 181 17.37 60.11 -17.70
N GLY A 182 17.55 59.09 -18.52
CA GLY A 182 18.75 58.91 -19.34
C GLY A 182 20.06 58.72 -18.57
N LYS A 183 19.99 58.40 -17.27
CA LYS A 183 21.18 58.22 -16.42
C LYS A 183 21.20 56.82 -15.79
N SER A 184 22.41 56.32 -15.59
CA SER A 184 22.75 55.09 -14.85
C SER A 184 23.43 55.38 -13.50
N VAL A 185 23.57 56.65 -13.12
CA VAL A 185 24.21 57.03 -11.85
C VAL A 185 23.23 56.89 -10.68
N VAL A 186 23.60 56.10 -9.67
CA VAL A 186 22.86 55.98 -8.40
C VAL A 186 23.07 57.23 -7.55
N LYS A 187 21.99 57.94 -7.20
CA LYS A 187 22.09 59.12 -6.33
C LYS A 187 22.18 58.70 -4.86
N PRO A 188 22.85 59.50 -3.99
CA PRO A 188 22.86 59.24 -2.55
C PRO A 188 21.49 59.23 -1.88
N ALA A 189 20.48 59.87 -2.47
CA ALA A 189 19.10 59.85 -1.98
C ALA A 189 18.45 58.46 -2.12
N GLU A 190 18.68 57.77 -3.25
CA GLU A 190 18.11 56.43 -3.52
C GLU A 190 18.63 55.39 -2.51
N LEU A 191 19.87 55.56 -2.03
CA LEU A 191 20.45 54.69 -1.00
C LEU A 191 19.81 54.86 0.39
N LYS A 192 18.93 55.85 0.55
CA LYS A 192 18.17 56.11 1.79
C LYS A 192 16.71 55.67 1.65
N ASP A 193 16.30 55.18 0.50
CA ASP A 193 14.96 54.63 0.31
C ASP A 193 14.74 53.43 1.23
N LYS A 194 13.49 53.28 1.67
CA LYS A 194 13.13 52.34 2.74
C LYS A 194 13.52 50.90 2.39
N ASP A 195 13.24 50.47 1.18
CA ASP A 195 13.53 49.12 0.68
C ASP A 195 15.04 48.84 0.63
N ILE A 196 15.86 49.82 0.23
CA ILE A 196 17.32 49.73 0.22
C ILE A 196 17.89 49.70 1.65
N VAL A 197 17.37 50.52 2.54
CA VAL A 197 17.74 50.50 3.97
C VAL A 197 17.38 49.16 4.59
N ASP A 198 16.19 48.63 4.31
CA ASP A 198 15.73 47.35 4.84
C ASP A 198 16.52 46.18 4.22
N TYR A 199 16.88 46.25 2.95
CA TYR A 199 17.78 45.27 2.30
C TYR A 199 19.16 45.23 2.97
N SER A 200 19.74 46.40 3.26
CA SER A 200 21.03 46.46 3.97
C SER A 200 20.94 45.86 5.38
N LYS A 201 19.85 46.10 6.11
CA LYS A 201 19.61 45.46 7.41
C LYS A 201 19.42 43.95 7.28
N TRP A 202 18.68 43.51 6.25
CA TRP A 202 18.45 42.10 5.98
C TRP A 202 19.77 41.38 5.66
N LEU A 203 20.65 41.97 4.83
CA LEU A 203 21.98 41.43 4.55
C LEU A 203 22.82 41.24 5.83
N ALA A 204 22.76 42.20 6.76
CA ALA A 204 23.47 42.12 8.03
C ALA A 204 22.90 40.99 8.91
N ALA A 205 21.57 40.87 8.98
CA ALA A 205 20.91 39.79 9.71
C ALA A 205 21.22 38.40 9.10
N ALA A 206 21.19 38.31 7.77
CA ALA A 206 21.48 37.09 7.02
C ALA A 206 22.91 36.57 7.27
N GLN A 207 23.90 37.45 7.42
CA GLN A 207 25.27 37.05 7.75
C GLN A 207 25.35 36.31 9.09
N THR A 208 24.57 36.74 10.08
CA THR A 208 24.59 36.16 11.43
C THR A 208 23.62 34.98 11.58
N ASN A 209 22.75 34.74 10.60
CA ASN A 209 21.73 33.72 10.68
C ASN A 209 22.19 32.45 9.95
N PRO A 210 22.55 31.37 10.67
CA PRO A 210 23.01 30.12 10.04
C PRO A 210 21.92 29.43 9.19
N LYS A 211 20.66 29.86 9.30
CA LYS A 211 19.53 29.34 8.52
C LYS A 211 19.42 29.97 7.12
N ILE A 212 20.13 31.07 6.84
CA ILE A 212 20.05 31.78 5.55
C ILE A 212 21.34 31.57 4.77
N ALA A 213 21.23 31.01 3.55
CA ALA A 213 22.34 30.85 2.64
C ALA A 213 22.05 31.56 1.30
N ILE A 214 22.73 32.68 1.04
CA ILE A 214 22.60 33.41 -0.23
C ILE A 214 23.19 32.58 -1.38
N LYS A 215 22.39 32.38 -2.42
CA LYS A 215 22.77 31.63 -3.63
C LYS A 215 23.25 32.57 -4.72
N THR A 216 22.37 33.49 -5.12
CA THR A 216 22.60 34.43 -6.21
C THR A 216 21.89 35.75 -5.94
N ILE A 217 22.41 36.84 -6.50
CA ILE A 217 21.80 38.16 -6.51
C ILE A 217 21.60 38.55 -7.96
N ASN A 218 20.37 38.46 -8.44
CA ASN A 218 20.01 38.87 -9.80
C ASN A 218 19.76 40.37 -9.80
N VAL A 219 20.47 41.11 -10.63
CA VAL A 219 20.28 42.55 -10.79
C VAL A 219 19.78 42.82 -12.20
N THR A 220 18.51 43.20 -12.29
CA THR A 220 17.85 43.46 -13.57
C THR A 220 17.64 44.96 -13.74
N GLY A 221 18.30 45.55 -14.74
CA GLY A 221 18.14 46.96 -15.08
C GLY A 221 17.10 47.16 -16.17
N TYR A 222 16.31 48.22 -16.01
CA TYR A 222 15.26 48.61 -16.94
C TYR A 222 15.45 50.05 -17.41
N ALA A 223 15.01 50.29 -18.63
CA ALA A 223 14.80 51.60 -19.21
C ALA A 223 13.30 51.90 -19.31
N SER A 224 12.99 53.18 -19.30
CA SER A 224 11.62 53.66 -19.49
C SER A 224 11.42 54.00 -20.96
N PRO A 225 10.20 53.87 -21.51
CA PRO A 225 9.99 53.80 -22.95
C PRO A 225 9.98 55.17 -23.67
N GLU A 226 10.51 56.22 -23.03
CA GLU A 226 10.54 57.58 -23.57
C GLU A 226 11.89 58.00 -24.20
N GLY A 227 12.70 57.05 -24.63
CA GLY A 227 14.01 57.27 -25.24
C GLY A 227 14.34 56.26 -26.33
N GLU A 228 15.36 56.57 -27.13
CA GLU A 228 15.77 55.74 -28.26
C GLU A 228 16.14 54.31 -27.81
N VAL A 229 15.55 53.31 -28.45
CA VAL A 229 15.67 51.87 -28.12
C VAL A 229 17.10 51.41 -27.91
N ALA A 230 17.98 51.69 -28.87
CA ALA A 230 19.39 51.29 -28.80
C ALA A 230 20.14 51.95 -27.63
N LYS A 231 19.73 53.16 -27.22
CA LYS A 231 20.25 53.83 -26.01
C LYS A 231 19.64 53.24 -24.75
N ASN A 232 18.37 52.84 -24.78
CA ASN A 232 17.67 52.21 -23.67
C ASN A 232 18.21 50.81 -23.34
N ASP A 233 18.60 50.03 -24.35
CA ASP A 233 19.23 48.71 -24.15
C ASP A 233 20.57 48.84 -23.42
N ASN A 234 21.44 49.73 -23.90
CA ASN A 234 22.71 50.04 -23.24
C ASN A 234 22.49 50.63 -21.83
N LEU A 235 21.58 51.60 -21.69
CA LEU A 235 21.26 52.24 -20.41
C LEU A 235 20.73 51.25 -19.38
N SER A 236 19.91 50.28 -19.79
CA SER A 236 19.38 49.25 -18.89
C SER A 236 20.51 48.35 -18.36
N THR A 237 21.52 48.05 -19.18
CA THR A 237 22.71 47.29 -18.79
C THR A 237 23.59 48.11 -17.83
N GLU A 238 23.87 49.37 -18.16
CA GLU A 238 24.63 50.27 -17.28
C GLU A 238 23.96 50.47 -15.92
N ARG A 239 22.63 50.55 -15.88
CA ARG A 239 21.85 50.62 -14.62
C ARG A 239 22.02 49.36 -13.80
N ALA A 240 21.98 48.18 -14.42
CA ALA A 240 22.24 46.92 -13.72
C ALA A 240 23.65 46.88 -13.12
N GLU A 241 24.67 47.36 -13.85
CA GLU A 241 26.04 47.46 -13.34
C GLU A 241 26.16 48.44 -12.17
N ALA A 242 25.53 49.61 -12.28
CA ALA A 242 25.52 50.62 -11.23
C ALA A 242 24.79 50.12 -9.96
N ALA A 243 23.68 49.39 -10.13
CA ALA A 243 22.95 48.77 -9.04
C ALA A 243 23.73 47.62 -8.40
N LYS A 244 24.47 46.80 -9.17
CA LYS A 244 25.42 45.81 -8.61
C LYS A 244 26.46 46.49 -7.73
N LYS A 245 27.08 47.58 -8.22
CA LYS A 245 28.07 48.33 -7.43
C LYS A 245 27.47 48.84 -6.12
N ALA A 246 26.29 49.46 -6.18
CA ALA A 246 25.58 49.93 -4.99
C ALA A 246 25.25 48.77 -4.02
N SER A 247 24.73 47.65 -4.54
CA SER A 247 24.44 46.44 -3.75
C SER A 247 25.69 45.87 -3.08
N MET A 248 26.82 45.80 -3.78
CA MET A 248 28.09 45.35 -3.22
C MET A 248 28.59 46.27 -2.10
N ASP A 249 28.43 47.59 -2.25
CA ASP A 249 28.82 48.54 -1.21
C ASP A 249 27.90 48.45 0.02
N LEU A 250 26.60 48.20 -0.18
CA LEU A 250 25.67 47.89 0.91
C LEU A 250 26.05 46.58 1.61
N ALA A 251 26.44 45.55 0.86
CA ALA A 251 26.91 44.28 1.42
C ALA A 251 28.19 44.43 2.24
N LYS A 252 29.16 45.23 1.78
CA LYS A 252 30.36 45.60 2.57
C LYS A 252 30.00 46.30 3.86
N LYS A 253 29.08 47.27 3.81
CA LYS A 253 28.60 47.99 4.99
C LYS A 253 27.87 47.07 5.97
N ALA A 254 27.09 46.13 5.44
CA ALA A 254 26.40 45.09 6.20
C ALA A 254 27.34 43.98 6.69
N LYS A 255 28.62 43.98 6.26
CA LYS A 255 29.62 42.92 6.51
C LYS A 255 29.11 41.53 6.12
N ASN A 256 28.35 41.43 5.03
CA ASN A 256 27.87 40.14 4.53
C ASN A 256 28.91 39.56 3.56
N ASP A 257 29.63 38.53 3.97
CA ASP A 257 30.79 38.02 3.21
C ASP A 257 30.37 37.45 1.86
N LYS A 258 29.24 36.74 1.82
CA LYS A 258 28.75 36.09 0.60
C LYS A 258 28.30 37.11 -0.47
N ALA A 259 27.54 38.12 -0.07
CA ALA A 259 27.02 39.16 -0.97
C ALA A 259 28.09 40.17 -1.45
N GLN A 260 29.34 40.03 -0.99
CA GLN A 260 30.50 40.78 -1.47
C GLN A 260 31.29 40.04 -2.57
N THR A 261 30.92 38.79 -2.88
CA THR A 261 31.61 37.94 -3.88
C THR A 261 30.94 38.01 -5.26
N GLU A 262 31.43 37.23 -6.23
CA GLU A 262 30.82 37.06 -7.55
C GLU A 262 29.56 36.15 -7.50
N VAL A 263 28.57 36.56 -6.69
CA VAL A 263 27.22 35.95 -6.64
C VAL A 263 26.21 36.73 -7.48
N TYR A 264 26.65 37.75 -8.22
CA TYR A 264 25.78 38.64 -8.96
C TYR A 264 25.57 38.16 -10.40
N ASN A 265 24.31 38.14 -10.83
CA ASN A 265 23.95 37.90 -12.22
C ASN A 265 23.26 39.15 -12.79
N LEU A 266 23.78 39.71 -13.88
CA LEU A 266 23.31 40.98 -14.44
C LEU A 266 22.44 40.74 -15.67
N ALA A 267 21.35 41.49 -15.78
CA ALA A 267 20.53 41.53 -16.98
C ALA A 267 20.04 42.95 -17.30
N GLY A 268 20.38 43.46 -18.48
CA GLY A 268 19.68 44.60 -19.08
C GLY A 268 18.47 44.11 -19.86
N ARG A 269 17.29 44.71 -19.64
CA ARG A 269 16.04 44.30 -20.29
C ARG A 269 15.45 45.35 -21.23
N GLY A 270 16.16 46.45 -21.47
CA GLY A 270 15.63 47.56 -22.25
C GLY A 270 14.35 48.11 -21.63
N GLU A 271 13.35 48.38 -22.46
CA GLU A 271 12.09 48.98 -22.03
C GLU A 271 11.18 48.00 -21.29
N ASP A 272 10.75 48.38 -20.08
CA ASP A 272 9.83 47.59 -19.27
C ASP A 272 8.35 47.89 -19.61
N PHE A 273 7.87 47.36 -20.73
CA PHE A 273 6.49 47.58 -21.15
C PHE A 273 5.45 46.93 -20.22
N ASP A 274 5.78 45.78 -19.62
CA ASP A 274 4.88 45.11 -18.68
C ASP A 274 4.80 45.87 -17.34
N GLY A 275 5.93 46.36 -16.83
CA GLY A 275 5.93 47.26 -15.67
C GLY A 275 5.25 48.59 -15.97
N PHE A 276 5.37 49.13 -17.19
CA PHE A 276 4.62 50.31 -17.61
C PHE A 276 3.10 50.09 -17.47
N LYS A 277 2.58 48.97 -17.99
CA LYS A 277 1.16 48.63 -17.86
C LYS A 277 0.74 48.54 -16.40
N LYS A 278 1.53 47.87 -15.56
CA LYS A 278 1.26 47.72 -14.12
C LYS A 278 1.22 49.08 -13.41
N GLU A 279 2.20 49.94 -13.63
CA GLU A 279 2.26 51.26 -12.99
C GLU A 279 1.17 52.20 -13.51
N LEU A 280 0.84 52.13 -14.80
CA LEU A 280 -0.25 52.89 -15.40
C LEU A 280 -1.61 52.48 -14.80
N GLN A 281 -1.86 51.18 -14.68
CA GLN A 281 -3.07 50.64 -14.05
C GLN A 281 -3.19 51.09 -12.58
N ALA A 282 -2.09 51.08 -11.84
CA ALA A 282 -2.05 51.52 -10.45
C ALA A 282 -2.15 53.06 -10.26
N SER A 283 -2.09 53.84 -11.34
CA SER A 283 -2.09 55.30 -11.27
C SER A 283 -3.48 55.91 -11.04
N THR A 284 -3.51 57.19 -10.70
CA THR A 284 -4.76 57.96 -10.52
C THR A 284 -5.35 58.49 -11.83
N MET A 285 -4.82 58.09 -12.99
CA MET A 285 -5.35 58.49 -14.31
C MET A 285 -6.77 57.96 -14.52
N ASN A 286 -7.55 58.60 -15.38
CA ASN A 286 -8.86 58.10 -15.77
C ASN A 286 -8.74 56.74 -16.49
N GLU A 287 -9.63 55.79 -16.19
CA GLU A 287 -9.59 54.42 -16.75
C GLU A 287 -9.72 54.37 -18.27
N ASP A 288 -10.53 55.24 -18.88
CA ASP A 288 -10.67 55.30 -20.34
C ASP A 288 -9.37 55.79 -20.99
N GLU A 289 -8.68 56.73 -20.36
CA GLU A 289 -7.36 57.20 -20.80
C GLU A 289 -6.30 56.11 -20.66
N LYS A 290 -6.29 55.37 -19.53
CA LYS A 290 -5.38 54.21 -19.33
C LYS A 290 -5.57 53.17 -20.44
N ASN A 291 -6.82 52.81 -20.71
CA ASN A 291 -7.17 51.80 -21.71
C ASN A 291 -6.82 52.26 -23.13
N LEU A 292 -7.00 53.55 -23.43
CA LEU A 292 -6.58 54.12 -24.71
C LEU A 292 -5.06 54.04 -24.88
N ILE A 293 -4.29 54.42 -23.85
CA ILE A 293 -2.82 54.34 -23.88
C ILE A 293 -2.38 52.89 -24.09
N ILE A 294 -2.86 51.95 -23.29
CA ILE A 294 -2.49 50.53 -23.42
C ILE A 294 -2.79 50.03 -24.84
N ARG A 295 -3.99 50.31 -25.36
CA ARG A 295 -4.38 49.90 -26.72
C ARG A 295 -3.47 50.49 -27.79
N VAL A 296 -3.17 51.78 -27.73
CA VAL A 296 -2.27 52.43 -28.71
C VAL A 296 -0.88 51.81 -28.68
N LEU A 297 -0.37 51.49 -27.48
CA LEU A 297 0.98 50.93 -27.35
C LEU A 297 1.07 49.43 -27.67
N GLU A 298 -0.03 48.67 -27.49
CA GLU A 298 -0.13 47.26 -27.90
C GLU A 298 -0.31 47.10 -29.41
N MET A 299 -1.02 48.04 -30.05
CA MET A 299 -1.17 48.06 -31.51
C MET A 299 0.15 48.35 -32.25
N ASN A 300 1.13 48.93 -31.57
CA ASN A 300 2.45 49.25 -32.13
C ASN A 300 3.51 48.35 -31.50
N SER A 301 3.88 47.27 -32.20
CA SER A 301 4.88 46.30 -31.74
C SER A 301 6.31 46.83 -31.83
N ASP A 302 6.58 47.71 -32.80
CA ASP A 302 7.86 48.38 -32.98
C ASP A 302 8.11 49.45 -31.89
N PRO A 303 9.20 49.35 -31.10
CA PRO A 303 9.44 50.27 -29.98
C PRO A 303 9.67 51.73 -30.39
N ALA A 304 10.29 52.00 -31.55
CA ALA A 304 10.46 53.36 -32.07
C ALA A 304 9.11 54.00 -32.46
N THR A 305 8.24 53.23 -33.10
CA THR A 305 6.86 53.64 -33.38
C THR A 305 6.08 53.88 -32.10
N ARG A 306 6.23 52.99 -31.10
CA ARG A 306 5.57 53.12 -29.80
C ARG A 306 5.99 54.40 -29.07
N GLU A 307 7.29 54.73 -29.07
CA GLU A 307 7.82 55.97 -28.49
C GLU A 307 7.21 57.20 -29.18
N THR A 308 7.15 57.20 -30.51
CA THR A 308 6.55 58.29 -31.30
C THR A 308 5.09 58.51 -30.95
N GLU A 309 4.30 57.42 -30.92
CA GLU A 309 2.90 57.47 -30.54
C GLU A 309 2.71 57.97 -29.11
N MET A 310 3.55 57.54 -28.14
CA MET A 310 3.53 58.07 -26.78
C MET A 310 3.77 59.58 -26.76
N ARG A 311 4.76 60.08 -27.50
CA ARG A 311 5.08 61.52 -27.57
C ARG A 311 3.93 62.33 -28.17
N ASN A 312 3.23 61.78 -29.15
CA ASN A 312 2.08 62.42 -29.80
C ASN A 312 0.87 62.61 -28.86
N MET A 313 0.82 61.91 -27.71
CA MET A 313 -0.29 62.04 -26.74
C MET A 313 -0.27 63.32 -25.89
N GLY A 314 0.70 64.22 -26.10
CA GLY A 314 0.70 65.59 -25.53
C GLY A 314 0.61 65.65 -23.99
N LYS A 315 -0.56 66.07 -23.46
CA LYS A 315 -0.78 66.17 -22.00
C LYS A 315 -0.65 64.83 -21.29
N THR A 316 -1.08 63.74 -21.94
CA THR A 316 -0.95 62.38 -21.44
C THR A 316 0.52 61.99 -21.31
N PHE A 317 1.35 62.28 -22.31
CA PHE A 317 2.80 62.06 -22.21
C PHE A 317 3.41 62.83 -21.04
N THR A 318 2.98 64.08 -20.84
CA THR A 318 3.44 64.90 -19.70
C THR A 318 3.07 64.27 -18.36
N PHE A 319 1.90 63.65 -18.26
CA PHE A 319 1.51 62.89 -17.07
C PHE A 319 2.38 61.65 -16.88
N LEU A 320 2.59 60.86 -17.94
CA LEU A 320 3.42 59.66 -17.89
C LEU A 320 4.86 59.98 -17.48
N ASP A 321 5.46 61.03 -18.05
CA ASP A 321 6.83 61.47 -17.73
C ASP A 321 7.00 61.95 -16.28
N LYS A 322 5.94 62.51 -15.68
CA LYS A 322 5.97 62.96 -14.29
C LYS A 322 5.64 61.88 -13.27
N ASN A 323 4.74 60.96 -13.59
CA ASN A 323 4.12 60.08 -12.58
C ASN A 323 4.41 58.58 -12.79
N ILE A 324 4.72 58.16 -14.02
CA ILE A 324 4.86 56.74 -14.39
C ILE A 324 6.31 56.41 -14.75
N PHE A 325 6.88 57.08 -15.74
CA PHE A 325 8.24 56.82 -16.21
C PHE A 325 9.31 56.87 -15.11
N PRO A 326 9.25 57.78 -14.11
CA PRO A 326 10.20 57.76 -13.00
C PRO A 326 10.28 56.42 -12.26
N LYS A 327 9.17 55.69 -12.14
CA LYS A 327 9.11 54.37 -11.50
C LYS A 327 9.62 53.23 -12.39
N LEU A 328 9.71 53.47 -13.70
CA LEU A 328 10.23 52.50 -14.67
C LEU A 328 11.74 52.64 -14.87
N ARG A 329 12.31 53.78 -14.48
CA ARG A 329 13.75 54.02 -14.48
C ARG A 329 14.37 53.35 -13.26
N ARG A 330 14.50 52.03 -13.29
CA ARG A 330 14.88 51.25 -12.11
C ARG A 330 15.82 50.09 -12.40
N SER A 331 16.49 49.64 -11.36
CA SER A 331 17.08 48.32 -11.28
C SER A 331 16.50 47.56 -10.11
N GLU A 332 16.07 46.34 -10.35
CA GLU A 332 15.60 45.41 -9.34
C GLU A 332 16.74 44.50 -8.89
N ILE A 333 16.97 44.43 -7.58
CA ILE A 333 17.95 43.57 -6.92
C ILE A 333 17.17 42.44 -6.25
N THR A 334 17.25 41.24 -6.81
CA THR A 334 16.56 40.05 -6.34
C THR A 334 17.57 39.05 -5.80
N THR A 335 17.67 38.99 -4.47
CA THR A 335 18.51 38.04 -3.76
C THR A 335 17.77 36.73 -3.56
N VAL A 336 18.28 35.65 -4.16
CA VAL A 336 17.77 34.29 -3.99
C VAL A 336 18.60 33.60 -2.90
N TYR A 337 17.93 33.02 -1.92
CA TYR A 337 18.58 32.36 -0.80
C TYR A 337 17.84 31.09 -0.38
N ASP A 338 18.58 30.13 0.14
CA ASP A 338 18.01 28.97 0.82
C ASP A 338 17.73 29.35 2.29
N LEU A 339 16.51 29.10 2.75
CA LEU A 339 16.08 29.20 4.14
C LEU A 339 15.94 27.80 4.73
N THR A 340 16.77 27.49 5.71
CA THR A 340 16.73 26.23 6.46
C THR A 340 15.80 26.37 7.66
N GLY A 341 14.76 25.53 7.74
CA GLY A 341 13.83 25.46 8.85
C GLY A 341 14.45 24.86 10.12
N TYR A 342 13.61 24.35 11.02
CA TYR A 342 14.06 23.71 12.24
C TYR A 342 14.85 22.41 11.99
N SER A 343 15.77 22.04 12.87
CA SER A 343 16.35 20.68 12.94
C SER A 343 15.35 19.67 13.50
N ASP A 344 15.66 18.38 13.47
CA ASP A 344 14.79 17.34 14.06
C ASP A 344 14.63 17.51 15.57
N GLU A 345 15.70 17.90 16.27
CA GLU A 345 15.70 18.18 17.71
C GLU A 345 14.92 19.46 18.01
N GLU A 346 15.09 20.50 17.20
CA GLU A 346 14.33 21.74 17.32
C GLU A 346 12.83 21.49 17.10
N LEU A 347 12.45 20.73 16.06
CA LEU A 347 11.06 20.38 15.78
C LEU A 347 10.43 19.63 16.96
N LYS A 348 11.14 18.63 17.51
CA LYS A 348 10.68 17.91 18.71
C LYS A 348 10.47 18.87 19.89
N ALA A 349 11.44 19.74 20.17
CA ALA A 349 11.35 20.71 21.27
C ALA A 349 10.20 21.71 21.09
N VAL A 350 10.07 22.30 19.89
CA VAL A 350 9.00 23.25 19.56
C VAL A 350 7.64 22.56 19.64
N SER A 351 7.52 21.32 19.18
CA SER A 351 6.26 20.55 19.25
C SER A 351 5.78 20.27 20.68
N MET A 352 6.68 20.32 21.66
CA MET A 352 6.37 20.14 23.08
C MET A 352 6.08 21.47 23.77
N ALA A 353 6.82 22.53 23.43
CA ALA A 353 6.70 23.84 24.05
C ALA A 353 5.56 24.67 23.45
N THR A 354 5.52 24.80 22.12
CA THR A 354 4.57 25.64 21.38
C THR A 354 4.06 24.91 20.13
N PRO A 355 3.34 23.78 20.28
CA PRO A 355 2.89 22.96 19.15
C PRO A 355 2.08 23.71 18.09
N ASP A 356 1.32 24.74 18.50
CA ASP A 356 0.50 25.54 17.59
C ASP A 356 1.31 26.49 16.68
N SER A 357 2.64 26.62 16.91
CA SER A 357 3.52 27.42 16.04
C SER A 357 4.08 26.65 14.85
N LEU A 358 4.00 25.32 14.87
CA LEU A 358 4.46 24.49 13.75
C LEU A 358 3.42 24.49 12.64
N ASP A 359 3.89 24.55 11.40
CA ASP A 359 3.00 24.40 10.26
C ASP A 359 2.54 22.93 10.08
N LEU A 360 1.66 22.69 9.12
CA LEU A 360 1.14 21.35 8.87
C LEU A 360 2.24 20.35 8.51
N GLU A 361 3.16 20.73 7.61
CA GLU A 361 4.19 19.82 7.12
C GLU A 361 5.20 19.52 8.23
N GLU A 362 5.54 20.52 9.04
CA GLU A 362 6.36 20.35 10.24
C GLU A 362 5.70 19.41 11.25
N LEU A 363 4.39 19.54 11.52
CA LEU A 363 3.67 18.65 12.44
C LEU A 363 3.62 17.20 11.93
N LEU A 364 3.28 17.02 10.65
CA LEU A 364 3.22 15.69 10.03
C LEU A 364 4.59 15.02 10.02
N PHE A 365 5.62 15.76 9.63
CA PHE A 365 7.00 15.29 9.60
C PHE A 365 7.50 14.98 11.01
N THR A 366 7.27 15.85 12.00
CA THR A 366 7.71 15.64 13.39
C THR A 366 7.14 14.34 13.97
N ALA A 367 5.91 13.98 13.62
CA ALA A 367 5.30 12.72 14.03
C ALA A 367 6.01 11.48 13.46
N THR A 368 6.75 11.61 12.35
CA THR A 368 7.58 10.52 11.81
C THR A 368 8.88 10.29 12.60
N LEU A 369 9.32 11.27 13.40
CA LEU A 369 10.58 11.25 14.14
C LEU A 369 10.51 10.48 15.47
N THR A 370 9.37 9.87 15.79
CA THR A 370 9.14 9.08 17.00
C THR A 370 8.49 7.73 16.66
N ASN A 371 8.72 6.72 17.50
CA ASN A 371 8.02 5.44 17.45
C ASN A 371 6.94 5.32 18.55
N ASP A 372 6.85 6.28 19.46
CA ASP A 372 5.82 6.30 20.50
C ASP A 372 4.46 6.65 19.87
N LEU A 373 3.53 5.69 19.88
CA LEU A 373 2.21 5.86 19.28
C LEU A 373 1.39 6.95 19.97
N ASN A 374 1.53 7.17 21.26
CA ASN A 374 0.81 8.23 21.97
C ASN A 374 1.33 9.60 21.53
N GLU A 375 2.65 9.75 21.38
CA GLU A 375 3.24 10.99 20.91
C GLU A 375 2.87 11.28 19.44
N LYS A 376 2.87 10.27 18.57
CA LYS A 376 2.35 10.42 17.19
C LYS A 376 0.90 10.92 17.19
N LEU A 377 0.05 10.31 18.02
CA LEU A 377 -1.35 10.68 18.09
C LEU A 377 -1.54 12.11 18.61
N ARG A 378 -0.72 12.55 19.59
CA ARG A 378 -0.72 13.93 20.09
C ARG A 378 -0.42 14.92 18.96
N LEU A 379 0.66 14.69 18.21
CA LEU A 379 1.08 15.56 17.09
C LEU A 379 0.02 15.62 15.98
N TYR A 380 -0.53 14.46 15.57
CA TYR A 380 -1.60 14.46 14.58
C TYR A 380 -2.89 15.11 15.09
N ASN A 381 -3.19 15.07 16.39
CA ASN A 381 -4.33 15.79 16.95
C ASN A 381 -4.11 17.32 16.95
N VAL A 382 -2.87 17.80 17.16
CA VAL A 382 -2.53 19.21 16.95
C VAL A 382 -2.75 19.58 15.48
N ALA A 383 -2.26 18.76 14.55
CA ALA A 383 -2.49 18.99 13.12
C ALA A 383 -3.97 19.01 12.76
N ILE A 384 -4.79 18.11 13.31
CA ILE A 384 -6.26 18.10 13.12
C ILE A 384 -6.91 19.38 13.66
N LYS A 385 -6.47 19.86 14.84
CA LYS A 385 -6.99 21.09 15.45
C LYS A 385 -6.68 22.32 14.59
N ASN A 386 -5.44 22.42 14.09
CA ASN A 386 -4.95 23.61 13.40
C ASN A 386 -5.31 23.58 11.90
N TYR A 387 -5.46 22.38 11.32
CA TYR A 387 -5.74 22.14 9.91
C TYR A 387 -6.91 21.15 9.73
N PRO A 388 -8.14 21.50 10.16
CA PRO A 388 -9.27 20.58 10.21
C PRO A 388 -9.79 20.10 8.85
N ASN A 389 -9.30 20.69 7.76
CA ASN A 389 -9.65 20.33 6.39
C ASN A 389 -8.59 19.47 5.68
N ASP A 390 -7.44 19.20 6.31
CA ASP A 390 -6.41 18.32 5.73
C ASP A 390 -6.68 16.84 6.08
N TYR A 391 -6.89 16.02 5.06
CA TYR A 391 -7.21 14.60 5.24
C TYR A 391 -6.05 13.78 5.82
N ARG A 392 -4.79 14.20 5.62
CA ARG A 392 -3.58 13.45 6.01
C ARG A 392 -3.47 13.36 7.53
N ALA A 393 -3.78 14.44 8.25
CA ALA A 393 -3.77 14.47 9.70
C ALA A 393 -4.79 13.47 10.30
N PHE A 394 -6.02 13.44 9.77
CA PHE A 394 -7.03 12.46 10.17
C PHE A 394 -6.62 11.03 9.81
N ASN A 395 -6.14 10.81 8.57
CA ASN A 395 -5.69 9.49 8.13
C ASN A 395 -4.56 8.96 9.04
N ASN A 396 -3.56 9.79 9.33
CA ASN A 396 -2.40 9.37 10.10
C ASN A 396 -2.74 9.15 11.58
N ALA A 397 -3.63 9.96 12.17
CA ALA A 397 -4.20 9.67 13.48
C ALA A 397 -4.95 8.33 13.49
N GLY A 398 -5.72 8.03 12.43
CA GLY A 398 -6.39 6.74 12.27
C GLY A 398 -5.41 5.57 12.20
N ALA A 399 -4.29 5.72 11.48
CA ALA A 399 -3.25 4.70 11.37
C ALA A 399 -2.60 4.41 12.73
N VAL A 400 -2.37 5.43 13.55
CA VAL A 400 -1.88 5.27 14.92
C VAL A 400 -2.91 4.55 15.79
N LEU A 401 -4.19 4.94 15.72
CA LEU A 401 -5.27 4.29 16.48
C LEU A 401 -5.44 2.82 16.08
N TYR A 402 -5.26 2.49 14.80
CA TYR A 402 -5.26 1.12 14.29
C TYR A 402 -4.14 0.31 14.95
N GLN A 403 -2.93 0.85 15.01
CA GLN A 403 -1.78 0.22 15.67
C GLN A 403 -1.96 0.09 17.19
N GLN A 404 -2.76 0.97 17.81
CA GLN A 404 -3.16 0.86 19.21
C GLN A 404 -4.33 -0.12 19.45
N ASN A 405 -4.77 -0.86 18.43
CA ASN A 405 -5.96 -1.73 18.45
C ASN A 405 -7.29 -1.03 18.77
N LYS A 406 -7.36 0.31 18.62
CA LYS A 406 -8.58 1.10 18.80
C LYS A 406 -9.37 1.17 17.49
N MET A 407 -9.88 0.02 17.05
CA MET A 407 -10.44 -0.16 15.70
C MET A 407 -11.63 0.75 15.39
N ALA A 408 -12.52 1.00 16.35
CA ALA A 408 -13.66 1.90 16.17
C ALA A 408 -13.22 3.34 15.93
N ASP A 409 -12.26 3.84 16.72
CA ASP A 409 -11.73 5.20 16.59
C ASP A 409 -10.93 5.35 15.29
N ALA A 410 -10.12 4.33 14.95
CA ALA A 410 -9.36 4.29 13.70
C ALA A 410 -10.29 4.41 12.49
N LYS A 411 -11.39 3.62 12.48
CA LYS A 411 -12.42 3.66 11.44
C LYS A 411 -13.00 5.07 11.30
N ALA A 412 -13.42 5.69 12.40
CA ALA A 412 -14.01 7.03 12.38
C ALA A 412 -13.03 8.08 11.80
N LYS A 413 -11.74 7.99 12.13
CA LYS A 413 -10.71 8.87 11.57
C LYS A 413 -10.49 8.65 10.08
N PHE A 414 -10.43 7.40 9.61
CA PHE A 414 -10.29 7.11 8.18
C PHE A 414 -11.53 7.52 7.37
N GLU A 415 -12.74 7.34 7.91
CA GLU A 415 -13.99 7.82 7.28
C GLU A 415 -13.98 9.35 7.18
N LYS A 416 -13.58 10.04 8.25
CA LYS A 416 -13.44 11.49 8.23
C LYS A 416 -12.41 11.94 7.19
N ALA A 417 -11.24 11.32 7.13
CA ALA A 417 -10.22 11.62 6.11
C ALA A 417 -10.77 11.46 4.69
N ASN A 418 -11.43 10.33 4.39
CA ASN A 418 -12.00 10.09 3.07
C ASN A 418 -13.15 11.06 2.72
N SER A 419 -13.90 11.54 3.72
CA SER A 419 -14.95 12.54 3.52
C SER A 419 -14.41 13.94 3.19
N LEU A 420 -13.23 14.29 3.71
CA LEU A 420 -12.56 15.56 3.40
C LEU A 420 -11.98 15.53 1.99
N LYS A 421 -11.42 14.39 1.59
CA LYS A 421 -10.89 14.14 0.26
C LYS A 421 -11.01 12.66 -0.06
N ASP A 422 -11.74 12.33 -1.13
CA ASP A 422 -11.76 10.96 -1.62
C ASP A 422 -10.36 10.54 -2.05
N ASN A 423 -9.80 9.50 -1.43
CA ASN A 423 -8.40 9.14 -1.66
C ASN A 423 -8.14 7.64 -1.44
N ALA A 424 -7.16 7.12 -2.16
CA ALA A 424 -6.81 5.70 -2.12
C ALA A 424 -6.27 5.23 -0.76
N ILE A 425 -5.56 6.11 -0.03
CA ILE A 425 -4.91 5.79 1.25
C ILE A 425 -5.96 5.48 2.32
N SER A 426 -6.93 6.37 2.50
CA SER A 426 -8.03 6.16 3.45
C SER A 426 -8.88 4.95 3.08
N LYS A 427 -9.09 4.66 1.79
CA LYS A 427 -9.78 3.44 1.33
C LYS A 427 -9.00 2.16 1.65
N ASN A 428 -7.68 2.13 1.48
CA ASN A 428 -6.86 1.01 1.95
C ASN A 428 -7.07 0.77 3.44
N ASN A 429 -7.03 1.84 4.22
CA ASN A 429 -7.09 1.77 5.68
C ASN A 429 -8.47 1.32 6.17
N LEU A 430 -9.55 1.79 5.54
CA LEU A 430 -10.89 1.28 5.78
C LEU A 430 -11.02 -0.20 5.36
N GLY A 431 -10.36 -0.60 4.27
CA GLY A 431 -10.27 -1.99 3.82
C GLY A 431 -9.58 -2.88 4.85
N ALA A 432 -8.49 -2.40 5.45
CA ALA A 432 -7.79 -3.09 6.54
C ALA A 432 -8.67 -3.26 7.78
N VAL A 433 -9.43 -2.22 8.18
CA VAL A 433 -10.41 -2.31 9.28
C VAL A 433 -11.49 -3.33 8.97
N ALA A 434 -12.07 -3.31 7.77
CA ALA A 434 -13.07 -4.29 7.35
C ALA A 434 -12.53 -5.72 7.33
N GLY A 435 -11.28 -5.90 6.88
CA GLY A 435 -10.58 -7.18 6.88
C GLY A 435 -10.38 -7.77 8.28
N VAL A 436 -9.95 -6.94 9.25
CA VAL A 436 -9.84 -7.34 10.66
C VAL A 436 -11.20 -7.73 11.23
N ALA A 437 -12.26 -6.98 10.90
CA ALA A 437 -13.62 -7.29 11.32
C ALA A 437 -14.21 -8.56 10.66
N GLY A 438 -13.52 -9.13 9.66
CA GLY A 438 -13.97 -10.31 8.93
C GLY A 438 -14.94 -10.01 7.77
N ASP A 439 -15.24 -8.75 7.49
CA ASP A 439 -16.06 -8.35 6.33
C ASP A 439 -15.21 -8.37 5.05
N ARG A 440 -14.99 -9.56 4.52
CA ARG A 440 -14.16 -9.79 3.33
C ARG A 440 -14.73 -9.10 2.09
N THR A 441 -16.06 -9.03 1.97
CA THR A 441 -16.73 -8.39 0.84
C THR A 441 -16.43 -6.89 0.83
N LYS A 442 -16.63 -6.22 1.98
CA LYS A 442 -16.35 -4.80 2.10
C LYS A 442 -14.86 -4.49 1.98
N ALA A 443 -14.00 -5.34 2.56
CA ALA A 443 -12.56 -5.20 2.45
C ALA A 443 -12.11 -5.22 0.98
N LYS A 444 -12.54 -6.20 0.18
CA LYS A 444 -12.21 -6.26 -1.26
C LYS A 444 -12.73 -5.06 -2.04
N GLN A 445 -13.96 -4.61 -1.75
CA GLN A 445 -14.53 -3.43 -2.41
C GLN A 445 -13.65 -2.20 -2.17
N LEU A 446 -13.27 -1.94 -0.92
CA LEU A 446 -12.46 -0.78 -0.55
C LEU A 446 -11.02 -0.88 -1.11
N LEU A 447 -10.40 -2.05 -1.00
CA LEU A 447 -9.05 -2.29 -1.54
C LEU A 447 -9.02 -2.18 -3.07
N GLY A 448 -10.07 -2.61 -3.77
CA GLY A 448 -10.21 -2.41 -5.22
C GLY A 448 -10.26 -0.94 -5.64
N GLN A 449 -10.72 -0.05 -4.75
CA GLN A 449 -10.72 1.40 -4.96
C GLN A 449 -9.46 2.10 -4.43
N ALA A 450 -8.55 1.36 -3.78
CA ALA A 450 -7.35 1.89 -3.17
C ALA A 450 -6.10 1.79 -4.08
N LYS A 451 -6.28 1.54 -5.38
CA LYS A 451 -5.18 1.43 -6.34
C LYS A 451 -4.30 2.69 -6.28
N GLY A 452 -3.00 2.50 -6.09
CA GLY A 452 -2.02 3.59 -5.97
C GLY A 452 -1.73 4.06 -4.54
N ALA A 453 -2.37 3.49 -3.51
CA ALA A 453 -2.07 3.84 -2.11
C ALA A 453 -0.71 3.31 -1.62
N GLY A 454 -0.24 2.18 -2.16
CA GLY A 454 1.00 1.53 -1.72
C GLY A 454 0.98 0.02 -1.96
N SER A 455 2.05 -0.68 -1.57
CA SER A 455 2.16 -2.15 -1.64
C SER A 455 1.27 -2.84 -0.60
N GLU A 456 0.86 -2.12 0.43
CA GLU A 456 -0.06 -2.56 1.49
C GLU A 456 -1.40 -3.01 0.91
N VAL A 457 -1.86 -2.40 -0.19
CA VAL A 457 -3.11 -2.80 -0.87
C VAL A 457 -3.00 -4.23 -1.39
N SER A 458 -1.91 -4.54 -2.09
CA SER A 458 -1.67 -5.88 -2.60
C SER A 458 -1.46 -6.87 -1.47
N TYR A 459 -0.72 -6.49 -0.42
CA TYR A 459 -0.56 -7.32 0.78
C TYR A 459 -1.92 -7.70 1.41
N ASN A 460 -2.79 -6.71 1.60
CA ASN A 460 -4.13 -6.89 2.16
C ASN A 460 -5.02 -7.78 1.28
N LEU A 461 -4.94 -7.62 -0.04
CA LEU A 461 -5.61 -8.53 -0.99
C LEU A 461 -5.05 -9.94 -0.93
N GLY A 462 -3.74 -10.10 -0.68
CA GLY A 462 -3.09 -11.40 -0.48
C GLY A 462 -3.69 -12.18 0.69
N ILE A 463 -3.91 -11.52 1.83
CA ILE A 463 -4.59 -12.12 2.99
C ILE A 463 -5.99 -12.63 2.60
N LEU A 464 -6.78 -11.78 1.93
CA LEU A 464 -8.14 -12.12 1.50
C LEU A 464 -8.16 -13.24 0.47
N ASN A 465 -7.13 -13.34 -0.37
CA ASN A 465 -7.01 -14.42 -1.35
C ASN A 465 -6.66 -15.76 -0.70
N ILE A 466 -5.86 -15.81 0.37
CA ILE A 466 -5.69 -17.04 1.16
C ILE A 466 -7.05 -17.47 1.71
N GLN A 467 -7.78 -16.54 2.31
CA GLN A 467 -9.10 -16.79 2.88
C GLN A 467 -10.16 -17.22 1.84
N ASP A 468 -9.98 -16.87 0.57
CA ASP A 468 -10.83 -17.29 -0.55
C ASP A 468 -10.40 -18.63 -1.19
N GLY A 469 -9.28 -19.21 -0.76
CA GLY A 469 -8.68 -20.38 -1.44
C GLY A 469 -7.98 -20.04 -2.78
N LYS A 470 -7.71 -18.77 -3.06
CA LYS A 470 -7.04 -18.28 -4.28
C LYS A 470 -5.53 -18.13 -4.06
N TYR A 471 -4.84 -19.25 -3.80
CA TYR A 471 -3.45 -19.20 -3.33
C TYR A 471 -2.46 -18.65 -4.37
N ALA A 472 -2.65 -18.96 -5.65
CA ALA A 472 -1.81 -18.38 -6.72
C ALA A 472 -1.92 -16.85 -6.76
N ASP A 473 -3.14 -16.31 -6.67
CA ASP A 473 -3.37 -14.87 -6.60
C ASP A 473 -2.79 -14.28 -5.32
N ALA A 474 -2.87 -14.99 -4.19
CA ALA A 474 -2.26 -14.55 -2.94
C ALA A 474 -0.73 -14.43 -3.07
N VAL A 475 -0.05 -15.45 -3.62
CA VAL A 475 1.40 -15.41 -3.86
C VAL A 475 1.79 -14.23 -4.75
N SER A 476 1.03 -13.99 -5.82
CA SER A 476 1.24 -12.84 -6.72
C SER A 476 1.09 -11.51 -5.99
N ASN A 477 0.04 -11.37 -5.18
CA ASN A 477 -0.27 -10.14 -4.45
C ASN A 477 0.74 -9.82 -3.33
N PHE A 478 1.32 -10.83 -2.67
CA PHE A 478 2.41 -10.58 -1.71
C PHE A 478 3.70 -10.11 -2.38
N GLY A 479 3.91 -10.42 -3.66
CA GLY A 479 5.05 -9.94 -4.44
C GLY A 479 6.40 -10.24 -3.77
N SER A 480 7.21 -9.20 -3.56
CA SER A 480 8.53 -9.32 -2.92
C SER A 480 8.49 -9.34 -1.39
N ASP A 481 7.32 -9.20 -0.75
CA ASP A 481 7.20 -9.13 0.71
C ASP A 481 7.38 -10.51 1.36
N ASN A 482 8.58 -10.79 1.88
CA ASN A 482 8.86 -12.02 2.62
C ASN A 482 8.22 -11.93 4.00
N SER A 483 7.06 -12.54 4.13
CA SER A 483 6.23 -12.57 5.33
C SER A 483 5.72 -13.99 5.61
N PHE A 484 5.24 -14.23 6.83
CA PHE A 484 4.55 -15.47 7.16
C PHE A 484 3.42 -15.80 6.17
N ASN A 485 2.55 -14.84 5.88
CA ASN A 485 1.41 -15.04 4.98
C ASN A 485 1.82 -15.39 3.55
N LYS A 486 2.92 -14.83 3.02
CA LYS A 486 3.46 -15.25 1.73
C LYS A 486 3.95 -16.69 1.74
N GLY A 487 4.68 -17.08 2.79
CA GLY A 487 5.11 -18.47 2.98
C GLY A 487 3.92 -19.43 3.09
N LEU A 488 2.88 -19.04 3.82
CA LEU A 488 1.63 -19.81 3.90
C LEU A 488 0.95 -19.95 2.54
N ALA A 489 0.80 -18.85 1.78
CA ALA A 489 0.22 -18.89 0.45
C ALA A 489 1.02 -19.83 -0.49
N GLN A 490 2.35 -19.80 -0.43
CA GLN A 490 3.22 -20.70 -1.19
C GLN A 490 3.05 -22.16 -0.77
N MET A 491 2.91 -22.43 0.53
CA MET A 491 2.63 -23.76 1.07
C MET A 491 1.31 -24.31 0.51
N LEU A 492 0.26 -23.50 0.56
CA LEU A 492 -1.07 -23.85 0.09
C LEU A 492 -1.13 -23.99 -1.44
N ASN A 493 -0.27 -23.26 -2.16
CA ASN A 493 -0.09 -23.38 -3.61
C ASN A 493 0.86 -24.54 -4.02
N GLY A 494 1.22 -25.44 -3.08
CA GLY A 494 1.99 -26.66 -3.37
C GLY A 494 3.51 -26.50 -3.41
N SER A 495 4.06 -25.37 -2.96
CA SER A 495 5.50 -25.05 -3.04
C SER A 495 6.19 -25.07 -1.66
N ALA A 496 6.28 -26.24 -1.02
CA ALA A 496 6.79 -26.38 0.36
C ALA A 496 8.23 -25.85 0.55
N ASP A 497 9.16 -26.16 -0.37
CA ASP A 497 10.55 -25.67 -0.29
C ASP A 497 10.65 -24.15 -0.42
N VAL A 498 9.82 -23.57 -1.29
CA VAL A 498 9.78 -22.12 -1.49
C VAL A 498 9.19 -21.43 -0.27
N ALA A 499 8.15 -22.01 0.32
CA ALA A 499 7.56 -21.52 1.55
C ALA A 499 8.60 -21.43 2.67
N VAL A 500 9.39 -22.49 2.91
CA VAL A 500 10.44 -22.50 3.95
C VAL A 500 11.46 -21.37 3.71
N LYS A 501 11.96 -21.23 2.47
CA LYS A 501 12.90 -20.14 2.12
C LYS A 501 12.32 -18.76 2.36
N THR A 502 11.04 -18.55 2.04
CA THR A 502 10.36 -17.27 2.29
C THR A 502 10.23 -16.99 3.79
N ILE A 503 9.91 -17.99 4.61
CA ILE A 503 9.85 -17.84 6.07
C ILE A 503 11.24 -17.58 6.66
N ASP A 504 12.29 -18.24 6.17
CA ASP A 504 13.67 -18.00 6.62
C ASP A 504 14.16 -16.59 6.31
N ALA A 505 13.61 -15.96 5.28
CA ALA A 505 13.90 -14.60 4.88
C ALA A 505 12.94 -13.55 5.47
N SER A 506 12.01 -13.95 6.35
CA SER A 506 11.06 -13.03 7.01
C SER A 506 11.40 -12.79 8.48
N ALA A 507 10.68 -11.85 9.11
CA ALA A 507 10.75 -11.63 10.55
C ALA A 507 10.25 -12.84 11.36
N ASP A 508 9.52 -13.77 10.72
CA ASP A 508 8.91 -14.95 11.34
C ASP A 508 9.81 -16.19 11.33
N LYS A 509 11.07 -16.08 10.86
CA LYS A 509 11.99 -17.22 10.77
C LYS A 509 12.10 -18.05 12.05
N GLU A 510 11.97 -17.40 13.20
CA GLU A 510 12.10 -17.96 14.56
C GLU A 510 10.84 -17.73 15.42
N SER A 511 9.71 -17.36 14.79
CA SER A 511 8.43 -17.24 15.48
C SER A 511 7.77 -18.61 15.66
N ALA A 512 6.86 -18.73 16.63
CA ALA A 512 6.15 -19.98 16.90
C ALA A 512 5.41 -20.49 15.63
N GLN A 513 4.70 -19.59 14.96
CA GLN A 513 3.99 -19.89 13.71
C GLN A 513 4.95 -20.22 12.57
N GLY A 514 6.07 -19.50 12.44
CA GLY A 514 7.08 -19.79 11.41
C GLY A 514 7.66 -21.19 11.54
N TYR A 515 8.03 -21.61 12.76
CA TYR A 515 8.44 -22.98 13.03
C TYR A 515 7.33 -23.99 12.75
N TYR A 516 6.09 -23.70 13.17
CA TYR A 516 4.97 -24.59 12.92
C TYR A 516 4.73 -24.83 11.42
N LEU A 517 4.77 -23.78 10.59
CA LEU A 517 4.61 -23.91 9.14
C LEU A 517 5.78 -24.66 8.48
N LYS A 518 7.01 -24.51 9.00
CA LYS A 518 8.15 -25.34 8.59
C LYS A 518 7.97 -26.82 8.95
N ALA A 519 7.35 -27.13 10.10
CA ALA A 519 7.00 -28.50 10.44
C ALA A 519 5.96 -29.07 9.47
N VAL A 520 4.94 -28.29 9.09
CA VAL A 520 3.98 -28.67 8.04
C VAL A 520 4.69 -28.92 6.70
N ALA A 521 5.66 -28.07 6.32
CA ALA A 521 6.48 -28.28 5.13
C ALA A 521 7.21 -29.64 5.17
N ALA A 522 7.88 -29.91 6.29
CA ALA A 522 8.62 -31.15 6.51
C ALA A 522 7.71 -32.38 6.49
N ALA A 523 6.49 -32.26 7.04
CA ALA A 523 5.50 -33.33 7.04
C ALA A 523 5.10 -33.72 5.61
N ARG A 524 4.84 -32.73 4.74
CA ARG A 524 4.53 -32.93 3.32
C ARG A 524 5.69 -33.55 2.54
N GLN A 525 6.93 -33.35 3.01
CA GLN A 525 8.15 -33.95 2.45
C GLN A 525 8.53 -35.29 3.09
N ASN A 526 7.72 -35.80 4.01
CA ASN A 526 7.98 -37.03 4.76
C ASN A 526 9.29 -37.00 5.59
N ASN A 527 9.68 -35.83 6.10
CA ASN A 527 10.91 -35.64 6.88
C ASN A 527 10.60 -35.52 8.39
N VAL A 528 10.53 -36.66 9.08
CA VAL A 528 10.15 -36.72 10.51
C VAL A 528 11.10 -35.96 11.43
N ASP A 529 12.41 -35.99 11.16
CA ASP A 529 13.40 -35.32 12.01
C ASP A 529 13.19 -33.79 11.98
N ALA A 530 12.92 -33.25 10.79
CA ALA A 530 12.60 -31.84 10.62
C ALA A 530 11.22 -31.48 11.21
N VAL A 531 10.23 -32.37 11.13
CA VAL A 531 8.93 -32.18 11.83
C VAL A 531 9.16 -32.03 13.33
N VAL A 532 9.85 -32.98 13.96
CA VAL A 532 10.09 -33.01 15.41
C VAL A 532 10.91 -31.79 15.85
N SER A 533 11.99 -31.47 15.13
CA SER A 533 12.84 -30.32 15.47
C SER A 533 12.06 -29.00 15.41
N ASN A 534 11.32 -28.75 14.34
CA ASN A 534 10.54 -27.52 14.20
C ASN A 534 9.39 -27.43 15.20
N LEU A 535 8.67 -28.53 15.48
CA LEU A 535 7.60 -28.53 16.48
C LEU A 535 8.13 -28.27 17.89
N LYS A 536 9.27 -28.85 18.28
CA LYS A 536 9.92 -28.53 19.57
C LYS A 536 10.20 -27.03 19.70
N ASN A 537 10.74 -26.41 18.65
CA ASN A 537 11.00 -24.98 18.62
C ASN A 537 9.70 -24.16 18.69
N ALA A 538 8.66 -24.58 17.95
CA ALA A 538 7.34 -23.95 18.00
C ALA A 538 6.75 -24.00 19.42
N PHE A 539 6.76 -25.17 20.07
CA PHE A 539 6.24 -25.37 21.42
C PHE A 539 7.01 -24.59 22.47
N GLY A 540 8.33 -24.45 22.30
CA GLY A 540 9.16 -23.62 23.16
C GLY A 540 8.82 -22.12 23.08
N LYS A 541 8.16 -21.66 22.00
CA LYS A 541 7.67 -20.28 21.83
C LYS A 541 6.20 -20.14 22.21
N ASP A 542 5.38 -21.15 21.93
CA ASP A 542 3.95 -21.21 22.24
C ASP A 542 3.53 -22.67 22.52
N ALA A 543 3.30 -22.99 23.79
CA ALA A 543 2.94 -24.33 24.24
C ALA A 543 1.56 -24.78 23.73
N SER A 544 0.65 -23.86 23.38
CA SER A 544 -0.69 -24.20 22.88
C SER A 544 -0.65 -24.94 21.53
N LEU A 545 0.45 -24.79 20.78
CA LEU A 545 0.67 -25.49 19.52
C LEU A 545 0.83 -27.00 19.69
N LYS A 546 1.09 -27.51 20.90
CA LYS A 546 1.17 -28.96 21.18
C LYS A 546 -0.18 -29.64 20.93
N ASP A 547 -1.25 -29.10 21.49
CA ASP A 547 -2.62 -29.61 21.30
C ASP A 547 -3.09 -29.45 19.86
N LYS A 548 -2.65 -28.38 19.19
CA LYS A 548 -2.91 -28.18 17.77
C LYS A 548 -2.24 -29.27 16.93
N ALA A 549 -0.95 -29.51 17.12
CA ALA A 549 -0.19 -30.51 16.37
C ALA A 549 -0.74 -31.93 16.55
N LEU A 550 -1.30 -32.25 17.72
CA LEU A 550 -1.93 -33.56 17.99
C LEU A 550 -3.18 -33.80 17.13
N LYS A 551 -3.91 -32.74 16.78
CA LYS A 551 -5.17 -32.78 16.01
C LYS A 551 -4.94 -32.54 14.51
N ASP A 552 -3.87 -31.85 14.17
CA ASP A 552 -3.57 -31.39 12.82
C ASP A 552 -3.28 -32.56 11.86
N ARG A 553 -4.08 -32.65 10.79
CA ARG A 553 -4.00 -33.73 9.81
C ARG A 553 -2.78 -33.66 8.92
N GLU A 554 -2.05 -32.55 8.90
CA GLU A 554 -0.73 -32.46 8.27
C GLU A 554 0.25 -33.49 8.89
N PHE A 555 0.08 -33.84 10.17
CA PHE A 555 0.97 -34.77 10.88
C PHE A 555 0.44 -36.19 11.00
N LEU A 556 -0.68 -36.53 10.34
CA LEU A 556 -1.35 -37.82 10.50
C LEU A 556 -0.42 -39.03 10.26
N LYS A 557 0.46 -38.93 9.25
CA LYS A 557 1.44 -39.97 8.92
C LYS A 557 2.44 -40.27 10.04
N PHE A 558 2.59 -39.35 11.00
CA PHE A 558 3.53 -39.46 12.11
C PHE A 558 2.84 -39.71 13.45
N ALA A 559 1.51 -39.83 13.48
CA ALA A 559 0.74 -39.96 14.72
C ALA A 559 1.14 -41.16 15.60
N GLU A 560 1.68 -42.22 15.00
CA GLU A 560 2.20 -43.41 15.68
C GLU A 560 3.73 -43.43 15.81
N ASN A 561 4.43 -42.46 15.23
CA ASN A 561 5.89 -42.39 15.29
C ASN A 561 6.36 -42.02 16.70
N ALA A 562 7.28 -42.79 17.27
CA ALA A 562 7.78 -42.58 18.64
C ALA A 562 8.42 -41.19 18.86
N ALA A 563 9.13 -40.67 17.87
CA ALA A 563 9.78 -39.36 17.97
C ALA A 563 8.77 -38.20 17.95
N PHE A 564 7.71 -38.33 17.15
CA PHE A 564 6.61 -37.37 17.12
C PHE A 564 5.75 -37.46 18.40
N THR A 565 5.31 -38.66 18.75
CA THR A 565 4.47 -38.87 19.95
C THR A 565 5.16 -38.43 21.23
N GLY A 566 6.47 -38.61 21.35
CA GLY A 566 7.24 -38.16 22.51
C GLY A 566 7.34 -36.64 22.69
N ILE A 567 6.91 -35.84 21.71
CA ILE A 567 6.86 -34.37 21.83
C ILE A 567 5.44 -33.81 21.90
N VAL A 568 4.43 -34.55 21.41
CA VAL A 568 3.02 -34.10 21.40
C VAL A 568 2.14 -34.74 22.46
N LYS A 569 2.57 -35.85 23.08
CA LYS A 569 1.97 -36.41 24.30
C LYS A 569 2.83 -36.01 25.49
#